data_AF-A0AAJ0FIH1-F1
#
_entry.id   AF-A0AAJ0FIH1-F1
#
_cell.length_a   1.000
_cell.length_b   1.000
_cell.length_c   1.000
_cell.angle_alpha   90.00
_cell.angle_beta   90.00
_cell.angle_gamma   90.00
#
_symmetry.space_group_name_H-M   'P 1'
#
loop_
_entity.id
_entity.type
_entity.pdbx_description
1 polymer ?
#
loop_
_entity_poly.entity_id
_entity_poly.type
_entity_poly.pdbx_seq_one_letter_code
_entity_poly.pdbx_strand_id
1 'polypeptide(L)'
;MVKKKSNNRVHKGAAQGPQNSTQEAAGNVDGLRIQFAQIWHDYFGAGNLEDWQRLCHDLGITGDLSSKNKCKKAMQGVWVNICDFLTTPDKTEVERFPSQGALARYTRKTRKIYPRKKVSKGSPLQLLMAHVF
;
A
#
# COMPACT_ATOMS: atom_id res chain seq x y z
N MET A 1 -14.73 45.75 -55.79
CA MET A 1 -14.24 44.45 -56.26
C MET A 1 -14.91 43.36 -55.41
N VAL A 2 -15.62 42.41 -56.06
CA VAL A 2 -16.08 41.07 -55.59
C VAL A 2 -16.64 40.91 -54.16
N LYS A 3 -17.96 40.94 -53.90
CA LYS A 3 -19.01 39.89 -54.01
C LYS A 3 -18.84 38.60 -53.17
N LYS A 4 -19.97 38.19 -52.55
CA LYS A 4 -20.43 36.85 -52.08
C LYS A 4 -20.12 36.53 -50.60
N LYS A 5 -20.97 35.86 -49.81
CA LYS A 5 -22.32 35.28 -49.96
C LYS A 5 -22.80 34.88 -48.55
N SER A 6 -24.12 34.78 -48.37
CA SER A 6 -24.83 34.06 -47.31
C SER A 6 -24.24 32.70 -46.93
N ASN A 7 -24.40 32.27 -45.68
CA ASN A 7 -25.42 31.26 -45.36
C ASN A 7 -25.59 30.97 -43.86
N ASN A 8 -26.87 30.81 -43.54
CA ASN A 8 -27.53 30.30 -42.35
C ASN A 8 -27.25 28.78 -42.15
N ARG A 9 -27.09 28.29 -40.91
CA ARG A 9 -27.60 26.97 -40.47
C ARG A 9 -27.58 26.79 -38.95
N VAL A 10 -28.77 26.62 -38.39
CA VAL A 10 -29.04 26.08 -37.05
C VAL A 10 -28.99 24.54 -37.11
N HIS A 11 -28.32 23.87 -36.16
CA HIS A 11 -28.54 22.49 -35.67
C HIS A 11 -27.94 22.39 -34.27
N LYS A 12 -28.72 22.34 -33.19
CA LYS A 12 -29.23 21.14 -32.50
C LYS A 12 -28.23 19.98 -32.34
N GLY A 13 -27.96 19.64 -31.07
CA GLY A 13 -27.74 18.27 -30.59
C GLY A 13 -26.29 17.88 -30.34
N ALA A 14 -25.94 17.67 -29.07
CA ALA A 14 -25.64 16.33 -28.53
C ALA A 14 -24.94 16.48 -27.17
N ALA A 15 -25.49 15.80 -26.17
CA ALA A 15 -24.80 15.51 -24.93
C ALA A 15 -23.43 14.89 -25.22
N GLN A 16 -22.39 15.37 -24.55
CA GLN A 16 -21.16 14.62 -24.37
C GLN A 16 -21.00 14.32 -22.88
N GLY A 17 -21.68 13.25 -22.46
CA GLY A 17 -21.10 12.34 -21.49
C GLY A 17 -19.96 11.53 -22.13
N PRO A 18 -19.39 10.59 -21.38
CA PRO A 18 -18.04 10.66 -20.84
C PRO A 18 -17.00 10.11 -21.81
N GLN A 19 -15.83 10.76 -21.92
CA GLN A 19 -14.67 10.17 -22.59
C GLN A 19 -13.70 9.58 -21.56
N ASN A 20 -13.84 8.26 -21.42
CA ASN A 20 -12.92 7.32 -20.80
C ASN A 20 -11.48 7.49 -21.35
N SER A 21 -10.48 7.51 -20.47
CA SER A 21 -9.10 7.17 -20.82
C SER A 21 -8.45 6.40 -19.66
N THR A 22 -8.99 5.21 -19.44
CA THR A 22 -8.36 4.11 -18.72
C THR A 22 -7.12 3.66 -19.49
N GLN A 23 -5.98 4.34 -19.35
CA GLN A 23 -4.72 3.82 -19.91
C GLN A 23 -3.40 4.44 -19.40
N GLU A 24 -3.21 4.71 -18.11
CA GLU A 24 -1.87 5.10 -17.58
C GLU A 24 -1.51 4.52 -16.19
N ALA A 25 -2.21 3.49 -15.70
CA ALA A 25 -1.99 3.02 -14.33
C ALA A 25 -0.68 2.23 -14.14
N ALA A 26 -0.18 1.52 -15.15
CA ALA A 26 0.91 0.54 -15.01
C ALA A 26 2.28 1.19 -14.71
N GLY A 27 2.60 2.33 -15.32
CA GLY A 27 3.85 3.05 -15.05
C GLY A 27 3.92 3.64 -13.64
N ASN A 28 2.76 4.01 -13.09
CA ASN A 28 2.66 4.63 -11.77
C ASN A 28 2.70 3.61 -10.62
N VAL A 29 2.15 2.39 -10.80
CA VAL A 29 2.17 1.36 -9.73
C VAL A 29 3.57 0.84 -9.42
N ASP A 30 4.47 0.74 -10.40
CA ASP A 30 5.84 0.31 -10.13
C ASP A 30 6.64 1.41 -9.43
N GLY A 31 6.41 2.68 -9.78
CA GLY A 31 6.91 3.83 -9.01
C GLY A 31 6.42 3.80 -7.56
N LEU A 32 5.13 3.57 -7.33
CA LEU A 32 4.55 3.48 -5.99
C LEU A 32 5.12 2.30 -5.19
N ARG A 33 5.37 1.15 -5.82
CA ARG A 33 6.01 -0.01 -5.18
C ARG A 33 7.45 0.28 -4.76
N ILE A 34 8.20 1.01 -5.57
CA ILE A 34 9.56 1.43 -5.23
C ILE A 34 9.52 2.37 -4.01
N GLN A 35 8.57 3.31 -3.98
CA GLN A 35 8.40 4.21 -2.84
C GLN A 35 8.12 3.46 -1.54
N PHE A 36 7.20 2.49 -1.52
CA PHE A 36 6.93 1.71 -0.30
C PHE A 36 8.14 0.95 0.23
N ALA A 37 9.00 0.44 -0.66
CA ALA A 37 10.23 -0.23 -0.24
C ALA A 37 11.23 0.74 0.39
N GLN A 38 11.31 1.97 -0.13
CA GLN A 38 12.14 3.02 0.45
C GLN A 38 11.58 3.49 1.80
N ILE A 39 10.27 3.77 1.88
CA ILE A 39 9.60 4.15 3.13
C ILE A 39 9.81 3.08 4.20
N TRP A 40 9.72 1.79 3.84
CA TRP A 40 10.06 0.71 4.76
C TRP A 40 11.52 0.77 5.23
N HIS A 41 12.47 1.00 4.33
CA HIS A 41 13.88 1.07 4.68
C HIS A 41 14.17 2.23 5.64
N ASP A 42 13.65 3.41 5.32
CA ASP A 42 13.80 4.61 6.13
C ASP A 42 13.10 4.44 7.50
N TYR A 43 11.91 3.83 7.51
CA TYR A 43 11.21 3.50 8.74
C TYR A 43 11.95 2.45 9.56
N PHE A 44 12.32 1.30 9.00
CA PHE A 44 12.81 0.14 9.77
C PHE A 44 14.28 0.25 10.16
N GLY A 45 15.07 1.06 9.46
CA GLY A 45 16.47 1.28 9.78
C GLY A 45 17.37 0.06 9.52
N ALA A 46 18.42 -0.07 10.33
CA ALA A 46 19.45 -1.11 10.18
C ALA A 46 18.97 -2.51 10.59
N GLY A 47 17.81 -2.60 11.25
CA GLY A 47 17.27 -3.84 11.79
C GLY A 47 18.00 -4.28 13.04
N ASN A 48 18.49 -3.34 13.85
CA ASN A 48 19.04 -3.57 15.18
C ASN A 48 17.92 -3.92 16.19
N LEU A 49 18.22 -4.28 17.45
CA LEU A 49 17.15 -4.69 18.38
C LEU A 49 16.09 -3.60 18.60
N GLU A 50 16.51 -2.35 18.67
CA GLU A 50 15.65 -1.19 18.90
C GLU A 50 14.65 -1.00 17.74
N ASP A 51 15.09 -1.23 16.49
CA ASP A 51 14.22 -1.22 15.31
C ASP A 51 13.11 -2.28 15.39
N TRP A 52 13.45 -3.48 15.88
CA TRP A 52 12.47 -4.55 16.09
C TRP A 52 11.50 -4.21 17.23
N GLN A 53 12.00 -3.66 18.32
CA GLN A 53 11.18 -3.26 19.48
C GLN A 53 10.21 -2.15 19.12
N ARG A 54 10.68 -1.11 18.40
CA ARG A 54 9.85 -0.03 17.89
C ARG A 54 8.74 -0.56 16.98
N LEU A 55 9.08 -1.46 16.05
CA LEU A 55 8.07 -2.11 15.22
C LEU A 55 7.04 -2.88 16.04
N CYS A 56 7.46 -3.64 17.05
CA CYS A 56 6.51 -4.33 17.92
C CYS A 56 5.60 -3.35 18.66
N HIS A 57 6.13 -2.25 19.18
CA HIS A 57 5.35 -1.22 19.87
C HIS A 57 4.35 -0.52 18.94
N ASP A 58 4.77 -0.16 17.73
CA ASP A 58 3.89 0.44 16.71
C ASP A 58 2.82 -0.55 16.22
N LEU A 59 3.15 -1.85 16.24
CA LEU A 59 2.19 -2.94 16.09
C LEU A 59 1.42 -3.23 17.37
N GLY A 60 1.44 -2.38 18.40
CA GLY A 60 0.68 -2.53 19.64
C GLY A 60 0.96 -3.82 20.40
N ILE A 61 2.11 -4.45 20.15
CA ILE A 61 2.54 -5.68 20.81
C ILE A 61 3.17 -5.28 22.14
N THR A 62 2.64 -5.84 23.22
CA THR A 62 3.18 -5.70 24.57
C THR A 62 3.80 -7.00 25.04
N GLY A 63 4.73 -6.94 25.99
CA GLY A 63 5.38 -8.11 26.58
C GLY A 63 6.91 -8.06 26.51
N ASP A 64 7.54 -9.23 26.63
CA ASP A 64 9.00 -9.35 26.65
C ASP A 64 9.59 -9.26 25.24
N LEU A 65 10.16 -8.09 24.93
CA LEU A 65 10.80 -7.77 23.66
C LEU A 65 12.33 -7.66 23.79
N SER A 66 12.94 -8.35 24.76
CA SER A 66 14.39 -8.27 25.04
C SER A 66 15.32 -8.86 23.97
N SER A 67 14.78 -9.44 22.90
CA SER A 67 15.59 -9.95 21.78
C SER A 67 14.82 -9.95 20.46
N LYS A 68 15.53 -9.95 19.32
CA LYS A 68 14.93 -10.04 17.98
C LYS A 68 14.09 -11.30 17.82
N ASN A 69 14.49 -12.42 18.42
CA ASN A 69 13.73 -13.67 18.36
C ASN A 69 12.42 -13.58 19.13
N LYS A 70 12.40 -12.88 20.27
CA LYS A 70 11.16 -12.63 21.02
C LYS A 70 10.23 -11.69 20.25
N CYS A 71 10.77 -10.63 19.63
CA CYS A 71 10.01 -9.73 18.75
C CYS A 71 9.36 -10.52 17.59
N LYS A 72 10.14 -11.36 16.89
CA LYS A 72 9.62 -12.21 15.80
C LYS A 72 8.47 -13.12 16.25
N LYS A 73 8.59 -13.74 17.43
CA LYS A 73 7.53 -14.59 17.99
C LYS A 73 6.28 -13.78 18.32
N ALA A 74 6.45 -12.62 18.95
CA ALA A 74 5.34 -11.77 19.35
C ALA A 74 4.57 -11.18 18.14
N MET A 75 5.24 -11.02 17.00
CA MET A 75 4.60 -10.62 15.73
C MET A 75 3.80 -11.73 15.06
N GLN A 76 3.95 -13.00 15.48
CA GLN A 76 3.17 -14.10 14.90
C GLN A 76 1.68 -13.90 15.21
N GLY A 77 0.84 -13.93 14.18
CA GLY A 77 -0.60 -13.71 14.32
C GLY A 77 -1.02 -12.24 14.27
N VAL A 78 -0.09 -11.31 14.07
CA VAL A 78 -0.44 -9.91 13.76
C VAL A 78 -0.73 -9.78 12.26
N TRP A 79 -1.97 -9.43 11.94
CA TRP A 79 -2.42 -9.26 10.56
C TRP A 79 -2.73 -7.79 10.31
N VAL A 80 -1.79 -7.08 9.67
CA VAL A 80 -1.93 -5.68 9.25
C VAL A 80 -1.50 -5.54 7.79
N ASN A 81 -2.08 -4.59 7.06
CA ASN A 81 -1.60 -4.30 5.71
C ASN A 81 -0.34 -3.40 5.79
N ILE A 82 0.75 -3.84 5.17
CA ILE A 82 2.05 -3.15 5.24
C ILE A 82 1.96 -1.75 4.59
N CYS A 83 1.22 -1.59 3.48
CA CYS A 83 1.08 -0.28 2.85
C CYS A 83 0.36 0.69 3.77
N ASP A 84 -0.75 0.25 4.39
CA ASP A 84 -1.48 1.07 5.36
C ASP A 84 -0.61 1.44 6.56
N PHE A 85 0.11 0.46 7.10
CA PHE A 85 1.05 0.69 8.20
C PHE A 85 2.08 1.78 7.87
N LEU A 86 2.58 1.82 6.64
CA LEU A 86 3.58 2.80 6.22
C LEU A 86 2.98 4.17 5.90
N THR A 87 1.75 4.24 5.38
CA THR A 87 1.11 5.51 5.03
C THR A 87 0.40 6.20 6.18
N THR A 88 -0.06 5.45 7.19
CA THR A 88 -0.79 6.04 8.32
C THR A 88 0.19 6.68 9.31
N PRO A 89 0.06 7.97 9.63
CA PRO A 89 0.92 8.64 10.60
C PRO A 89 0.78 8.03 12.01
N ASP A 90 -0.45 7.85 12.47
CA ASP A 90 -0.76 7.21 13.74
C ASP A 90 -0.91 5.69 13.57
N LYS A 91 0.01 4.92 14.15
CA LYS A 91 0.02 3.46 14.02
C LYS A 91 -1.14 2.77 14.74
N THR A 92 -1.78 3.46 15.67
CA THR A 92 -2.96 2.95 16.39
C THR A 92 -4.21 2.91 15.50
N GLU A 93 -4.26 3.73 14.45
CA GLU A 93 -5.38 3.80 13.50
C GLU A 93 -5.28 2.73 12.38
N VAL A 94 -4.16 2.00 12.30
CA VAL A 94 -3.97 0.98 11.27
C VAL A 94 -4.90 -0.20 11.52
N GLU A 95 -5.72 -0.54 10.53
CA GLU A 95 -6.68 -1.64 10.61
C GLU A 95 -5.97 -2.98 10.90
N ARG A 96 -6.43 -3.65 11.95
CA ARG A 96 -5.99 -4.99 12.34
C ARG A 96 -7.01 -6.00 11.91
N PHE A 97 -6.55 -7.02 11.20
CA PHE A 97 -7.40 -8.07 10.71
C PHE A 97 -7.41 -9.23 11.71
N PRO A 98 -8.56 -9.91 11.87
CA PRO A 98 -8.68 -11.04 12.80
C PRO A 98 -7.96 -12.30 12.30
N SER A 99 -7.61 -12.36 11.00
CA SER A 99 -6.95 -13.51 10.40
C SER A 99 -6.16 -13.14 9.15
N GLN A 100 -5.22 -14.02 8.77
CA GLN A 100 -4.48 -13.89 7.52
C GLN A 100 -5.42 -13.84 6.30
N GLY A 101 -6.50 -14.64 6.30
CA GLY A 101 -7.48 -14.65 5.21
C GLY A 101 -8.26 -13.33 5.10
N ALA A 102 -8.61 -12.70 6.23
CA ALA A 102 -9.25 -11.39 6.24
C ALA A 102 -8.32 -10.31 5.65
N LEU A 103 -7.05 -10.29 6.08
CA LEU A 103 -6.03 -9.41 5.52
C LEU A 103 -5.81 -9.67 4.02
N ALA A 104 -5.78 -10.92 3.60
CA ALA A 104 -5.60 -11.29 2.20
C ALA A 104 -6.76 -10.79 1.32
N ARG A 105 -8.00 -10.98 1.79
CA ARG A 105 -9.22 -10.46 1.12
C ARG A 105 -9.20 -8.94 1.02
N TYR A 106 -8.85 -8.23 2.09
CA TYR A 106 -8.71 -6.78 2.08
C TYR A 106 -7.65 -6.36 1.05
N THR A 107 -6.46 -6.93 1.14
CA THR A 107 -5.31 -6.60 0.29
C THR A 107 -5.60 -6.82 -1.20
N ARG A 108 -6.32 -7.89 -1.54
CA ARG A 108 -6.77 -8.17 -2.92
C ARG A 108 -7.81 -7.15 -3.39
N LYS A 109 -8.78 -6.81 -2.53
CA LYS A 109 -9.86 -5.86 -2.84
C LYS A 109 -9.33 -4.44 -3.04
N THR A 110 -8.42 -3.99 -2.19
CA THR A 110 -7.87 -2.61 -2.23
C THR A 110 -6.65 -2.47 -3.11
N ARG A 111 -6.06 -3.58 -3.58
CA ARG A 111 -4.82 -3.63 -4.36
C ARG A 111 -3.59 -3.04 -3.65
N LYS A 112 -3.67 -2.84 -2.34
CA LYS A 112 -2.58 -2.37 -1.46
C LYS A 112 -1.56 -3.49 -1.19
N ILE A 113 -0.79 -3.82 -2.23
CA ILE A 113 0.12 -4.96 -2.23
C ILE A 113 1.56 -4.46 -2.08
N TYR A 114 2.21 -4.82 -0.97
CA TYR A 114 3.64 -4.60 -0.81
C TYR A 114 4.45 -5.50 -1.76
N PRO A 115 5.47 -4.97 -2.47
CA PRO A 115 6.22 -5.73 -3.46
C PRO A 115 7.04 -6.87 -2.83
N ARG A 116 6.60 -8.12 -3.04
CA ARG A 116 7.25 -9.32 -2.50
C ARG A 116 8.74 -9.45 -2.87
N LYS A 117 9.12 -9.01 -4.07
CA LYS A 117 10.52 -9.03 -4.56
C LYS A 117 11.45 -8.10 -3.76
N LYS A 118 10.90 -7.15 -3.00
CA LYS A 118 11.65 -6.19 -2.16
C LYS A 118 11.77 -6.65 -0.70
N VAL A 119 11.25 -7.82 -0.36
CA VAL A 119 11.34 -8.35 1.00
C VAL A 119 12.53 -9.27 1.10
N SER A 120 13.50 -8.85 1.92
CA SER A 120 14.68 -9.64 2.24
C SER A 120 14.34 -10.80 3.17
N LYS A 121 15.08 -11.90 3.04
CA LYS A 121 14.92 -13.08 3.89
C LYS A 121 15.20 -12.70 5.35
N GLY A 122 14.29 -13.09 6.25
CA GLY A 122 14.41 -12.79 7.68
C GLY A 122 14.02 -11.35 8.07
N SER A 123 13.55 -10.54 7.12
CA SER A 123 12.90 -9.26 7.38
C SER A 123 11.60 -9.47 8.16
N PRO A 124 11.22 -8.55 9.07
CA PRO A 124 9.91 -8.58 9.71
C PRO A 124 8.75 -8.53 8.71
N LEU A 125 8.95 -7.95 7.53
CA LEU A 125 7.94 -7.94 6.46
C LEU A 125 7.52 -9.34 6.04
N GLN A 126 8.41 -10.33 6.13
CA GLN A 126 8.07 -11.71 5.81
C GLN A 126 7.02 -12.28 6.77
N LEU A 127 7.00 -11.81 8.03
CA LEU A 127 6.04 -12.23 9.04
C LEU A 127 4.68 -11.54 8.87
N LEU A 128 4.68 -10.28 8.42
CA LEU A 128 3.47 -9.46 8.25
C LEU A 128 2.78 -9.66 6.89
N MET A 129 3.43 -10.33 5.94
CA MET A 129 2.81 -10.60 4.65
C MET A 129 1.58 -11.52 4.79
N ALA A 130 0.46 -11.08 4.24
CA ALA A 130 -0.59 -12.01 3.88
C ALA A 130 -0.10 -12.95 2.77
N HIS A 131 -0.28 -14.25 2.97
CA HIS A 131 -0.28 -15.19 1.86
C HIS A 131 -1.56 -14.93 1.05
N VAL A 132 -1.41 -14.14 -0.02
CA VAL A 132 -2.50 -13.74 -0.93
C VAL A 132 -2.61 -14.66 -2.16
N PHE A 133 -1.99 -15.85 -2.12
CA PHE A 133 -1.93 -16.82 -3.22
C PHE A 133 -2.68 -18.10 -2.88
#